data_AF-A0A0G9H293-F1
#
_entry.id   AF-A0A0G9H293-F1
#
_cell.length_a   1.000
_cell.length_b   1.000
_cell.length_c   1.000
_cell.angle_alpha   90.00
_cell.angle_beta   90.00
_cell.angle_gamma   90.00
#
_symmetry.space_group_name_H-M   'P 1'
#
loop_
_entity.id
_entity.type
_entity.pdbx_description
1 polymer ?
#
loop_
_entity_poly.entity_id
_entity_poly.type
_entity_poly.pdbx_seq_one_letter_code
_entity_poly.pdbx_strand_id
1 'polypeptide(L)'
;MTRQASPSSLRPRLIAMALSCAFITTAFAAGTPDPAKTRTYIDKAWTTLTRSQEDCASLVDTKVVGHPVLYVPAGQAVPDAVTAIGKRCGVDVRPLPKKVEQLGDIDATRLPQQGLLYLPHPYVVPGGFFNEMYGWDSYFIQLGLVADHRLDLAKDMVDNALFEVEHYGGVLNANRTYYLSRSQPPFLTAMMTAVLDDPAAFASADARREWLAKAYPLAVRNYEIWTRPEHRAGDTGLARYYDLGSGPVLEAKDSEYYKGVIRWLRAHPKDDPGYLIKAAEHPGEAEAATLKDASCDVRASKVCEGAWVDGYRLTSDYFHGDRAMRESGFDTNAHFGPFGGSTHHYADASLNSLLYRYERDLHDFALQLGKAGEAERWAKAADARKVAMDKYLWNAQAGMYLDYDFIAGKPSPLPYVTTYYPLWAGLASPQQAAAVRGKLSVFERKGGLSMDNHAAGVQWGEPFGWAPTNWLAIKGLDDYGFHDDARRLAGKFATTVDQGLADDGTIREKYNMVLGNADVKVMAGYSENVVGFGWTNGVYLKLHELLDGKAKKTAPAKTEKTP
;
A
#
# COMPACT_ATOMS: atom_id res chain seq x y z
N MET A 1 -19.53 -95.11 2.70
CA MET A 1 -20.90 -94.74 2.30
C MET A 1 -20.82 -93.52 1.39
N THR A 2 -21.27 -93.67 0.14
CA THR A 2 -21.89 -92.67 -0.79
C THR A 2 -21.93 -91.19 -0.36
N ARG A 3 -21.74 -90.14 -1.18
CA ARG A 3 -21.80 -89.92 -2.64
C ARG A 3 -21.29 -88.48 -2.95
N GLN A 4 -20.71 -88.31 -4.15
CA GLN A 4 -20.75 -87.18 -5.13
C GLN A 4 -20.87 -85.70 -4.66
N ALA A 5 -19.93 -84.84 -5.09
CA ALA A 5 -20.05 -83.97 -6.29
C ALA A 5 -19.05 -82.77 -6.25
N SER A 6 -18.36 -82.54 -7.36
CA SER A 6 -17.63 -81.31 -7.77
C SER A 6 -18.44 -80.64 -8.91
N PRO A 7 -18.07 -79.46 -9.47
CA PRO A 7 -17.33 -78.29 -8.97
C PRO A 7 -18.04 -76.96 -9.36
N SER A 8 -17.54 -75.78 -8.96
CA SER A 8 -17.44 -74.60 -9.87
C SER A 8 -16.86 -73.37 -9.16
N SER A 9 -15.90 -72.75 -9.84
CA SER A 9 -15.27 -71.49 -9.53
C SER A 9 -16.18 -70.31 -9.90
N LEU A 10 -16.41 -69.37 -8.98
CA LEU A 10 -16.85 -68.02 -9.32
C LEU A 10 -16.01 -66.97 -8.59
N ARG A 11 -15.31 -66.16 -9.39
CA ARG A 11 -14.68 -64.89 -8.99
C ARG A 11 -15.79 -63.87 -8.65
N PRO A 12 -15.65 -63.05 -7.59
CA PRO A 12 -16.55 -61.92 -7.39
C PRO A 12 -16.13 -60.76 -8.32
N ARG A 13 -17.07 -60.35 -9.19
CA ARG A 13 -16.98 -59.09 -9.94
C ARG A 13 -17.33 -57.95 -8.99
N LEU A 14 -16.34 -57.13 -8.64
CA LEU A 14 -16.57 -55.80 -8.05
C LEU A 14 -17.22 -54.91 -9.12
N ILE A 15 -18.49 -54.59 -8.94
CA ILE A 15 -19.18 -53.55 -9.70
C ILE A 15 -18.79 -52.21 -9.07
N ALA A 16 -17.87 -51.50 -9.71
CA ALA A 16 -17.58 -50.11 -9.39
C ALA A 16 -18.73 -49.23 -9.89
N MET A 17 -19.56 -48.77 -8.97
CA MET A 17 -20.60 -47.79 -9.24
C MET A 17 -19.93 -46.41 -9.29
N ALA A 18 -19.56 -45.96 -10.50
CA ALA A 18 -19.05 -44.61 -10.71
C ALA A 18 -20.20 -43.60 -10.54
N LEU A 19 -20.31 -42.99 -9.36
CA LEU A 19 -21.03 -41.72 -9.22
C LEU A 19 -20.18 -40.64 -9.90
N SER A 20 -20.48 -40.36 -11.17
CA SER A 20 -20.05 -39.14 -11.83
C SER A 20 -20.79 -37.96 -11.21
N CYS A 21 -20.18 -37.34 -10.19
CA CYS A 21 -20.51 -35.97 -9.80
C CYS A 21 -20.11 -35.06 -10.96
N ALA A 22 -21.08 -34.75 -11.83
CA ALA A 22 -20.95 -33.65 -12.77
C ALA A 22 -20.90 -32.36 -11.94
N PHE A 23 -19.69 -31.86 -11.66
CA PHE A 23 -19.51 -30.45 -11.35
C PHE A 23 -19.96 -29.69 -12.61
N ILE A 24 -21.13 -29.07 -12.54
CA ILE A 24 -21.51 -28.04 -13.48
C ILE A 24 -20.58 -26.87 -13.17
N THR A 25 -19.41 -26.86 -13.81
CA THR A 25 -18.66 -25.62 -14.00
C THR A 25 -19.53 -24.77 -14.92
N THR A 26 -20.31 -23.86 -14.35
CA THR A 26 -20.84 -22.74 -15.13
C THR A 26 -19.63 -21.93 -15.58
N ALA A 27 -19.08 -22.29 -16.73
CA ALA A 27 -18.21 -21.40 -17.48
C ALA A 27 -19.08 -20.18 -17.80
N PHE A 28 -18.88 -19.09 -17.05
CA PHE A 28 -19.38 -17.80 -17.50
C PHE A 28 -18.81 -17.60 -18.90
N ALA A 29 -19.67 -17.46 -19.90
CA ALA A 29 -19.21 -17.04 -21.21
C ALA A 29 -18.58 -15.66 -21.02
N ALA A 30 -17.29 -15.54 -21.31
CA ALA A 30 -16.57 -14.28 -21.21
C ALA A 30 -17.37 -13.21 -21.96
N GLY A 31 -17.78 -12.17 -21.23
CA GLY A 31 -18.49 -11.04 -21.79
C GLY A 31 -17.61 -10.27 -22.77
N THR A 32 -18.22 -9.42 -23.58
CA THR A 32 -17.47 -8.40 -24.32
C THR A 32 -17.14 -7.25 -23.36
N PRO A 33 -15.88 -6.77 -23.33
CA PRO A 33 -15.49 -5.57 -22.57
C PRO A 33 -16.40 -4.38 -22.88
N ASP A 34 -16.90 -3.72 -21.84
CA ASP A 34 -17.88 -2.63 -21.95
C ASP A 34 -17.61 -1.57 -20.86
N PRO A 35 -16.98 -0.43 -21.24
CA PRO A 35 -16.66 0.64 -20.30
C PRO A 35 -17.85 1.20 -19.52
N ALA A 36 -19.07 1.14 -20.08
CA ALA A 36 -20.27 1.63 -19.41
C ALA A 36 -20.72 0.67 -18.29
N LYS A 37 -20.54 -0.65 -18.48
CA LYS A 37 -20.73 -1.63 -17.40
C LYS A 37 -19.68 -1.47 -16.31
N THR A 38 -18.43 -1.19 -16.67
CA THR A 38 -17.37 -0.90 -15.70
C THR A 38 -17.69 0.34 -14.89
N ARG A 39 -18.15 1.43 -15.52
CA ARG A 39 -18.61 2.63 -14.80
C ARG A 39 -19.78 2.30 -13.85
N THR A 40 -20.75 1.50 -14.29
CA THR A 40 -21.90 1.09 -13.47
C THR A 40 -21.48 0.21 -12.29
N TYR A 41 -20.49 -0.66 -12.46
CA TYR A 41 -19.92 -1.45 -11.38
C TYR A 41 -19.29 -0.55 -10.33
N ILE A 42 -18.45 0.41 -10.76
CA ILE A 42 -17.74 1.33 -9.87
C ILE A 42 -18.72 2.20 -9.07
N ASP A 43 -19.75 2.74 -9.71
CA ASP A 43 -20.76 3.57 -9.03
C ASP A 43 -21.44 2.82 -7.87
N LYS A 44 -21.75 1.54 -8.06
CA LYS A 44 -22.30 0.67 -7.00
C LYS A 44 -21.25 0.31 -5.95
N ALA A 45 -20.02 0.08 -6.38
CA ALA A 45 -18.92 -0.35 -5.52
C ALA A 45 -18.61 0.69 -4.44
N TRP A 46 -18.73 2.00 -4.70
CA TRP A 46 -18.51 3.02 -3.68
C TRP A 46 -19.40 2.81 -2.44
N THR A 47 -20.68 2.53 -2.63
CA THR A 47 -21.59 2.22 -1.53
C THR A 47 -21.19 0.92 -0.83
N THR A 48 -20.85 -0.13 -1.57
CA THR A 48 -20.46 -1.44 -1.00
C THR A 48 -19.15 -1.40 -0.22
N LEU A 49 -18.21 -0.55 -0.62
CA LEU A 49 -16.90 -0.38 0.02
C LEU A 49 -16.91 0.67 1.13
N THR A 50 -17.98 1.46 1.26
CA THR A 50 -18.09 2.41 2.35
C THR A 50 -18.27 1.67 3.67
N ARG A 51 -17.53 2.11 4.69
CA ARG A 51 -17.65 1.68 6.08
C ARG A 51 -17.91 2.91 6.94
N SER A 52 -18.60 2.66 8.03
CA SER A 52 -18.75 3.61 9.13
C SER A 52 -18.61 2.82 10.43
N GLN A 53 -17.95 3.42 11.42
CA GLN A 53 -17.83 2.81 12.74
C GLN A 53 -19.11 2.93 13.57
N GLU A 54 -20.20 3.39 12.95
CA GLU A 54 -21.57 3.27 13.46
C GLU A 54 -22.31 2.03 12.90
N ASP A 55 -21.66 1.23 12.05
CA ASP A 55 -22.18 -0.03 11.51
C ASP A 55 -21.42 -1.25 12.08
N CYS A 56 -22.16 -2.24 12.58
CA CYS A 56 -21.58 -3.48 13.14
C CYS A 56 -20.71 -4.23 12.13
N ALA A 57 -21.06 -4.19 10.83
CA ALA A 57 -20.32 -4.92 9.80
C ALA A 57 -18.87 -4.42 9.64
N SER A 58 -18.61 -3.15 10.01
CA SER A 58 -17.29 -2.51 9.90
C SER A 58 -16.36 -2.83 11.07
N LEU A 59 -16.86 -3.37 12.18
CA LEU A 59 -16.11 -3.48 13.44
C LEU A 59 -15.39 -4.82 13.62
N VAL A 60 -15.73 -5.83 12.81
CA VAL A 60 -15.16 -7.18 12.90
C VAL A 60 -13.81 -7.26 12.17
N ASP A 61 -12.82 -7.89 12.80
CA ASP A 61 -11.55 -8.28 12.15
C ASP A 61 -11.58 -9.76 11.78
N THR A 62 -11.43 -10.07 10.49
CA THR A 62 -11.27 -11.46 10.03
C THR A 62 -9.82 -11.91 10.06
N LYS A 63 -8.87 -10.99 10.29
CA LYS A 63 -7.42 -11.25 10.31
C LYS A 63 -6.94 -11.73 11.68
N VAL A 64 -7.65 -11.37 12.76
CA VAL A 64 -7.32 -11.72 14.15
C VAL A 64 -8.48 -12.49 14.80
N VAL A 65 -8.17 -13.55 15.55
CA VAL A 65 -9.17 -14.34 16.28
C VAL A 65 -9.49 -13.64 17.61
N GLY A 66 -10.73 -13.23 17.84
CA GLY A 66 -11.17 -12.69 19.13
C GLY A 66 -12.46 -11.88 19.08
N HIS A 67 -12.92 -11.45 20.25
CA HIS A 67 -14.04 -10.50 20.37
C HIS A 67 -13.62 -9.14 19.81
N PRO A 68 -14.40 -8.47 18.95
CA PRO A 68 -14.04 -7.17 18.40
C PRO A 68 -13.77 -6.13 19.50
N VAL A 69 -12.65 -5.40 19.36
CA VAL A 69 -12.28 -4.28 20.24
C VAL A 69 -12.18 -3.01 19.40
N LEU A 70 -12.79 -1.94 19.88
CA LEU A 70 -12.68 -0.59 19.32
C LEU A 70 -11.96 0.30 20.33
N TYR A 71 -10.78 0.78 19.94
CA TYR A 71 -9.97 1.68 20.73
C TYR A 71 -10.29 3.14 20.37
N VAL A 72 -10.65 3.95 21.38
CA VAL A 72 -10.80 5.41 21.24
C VAL A 72 -9.55 6.13 21.73
N PRO A 73 -9.27 7.36 21.28
CA PRO A 73 -8.15 8.15 21.77
C PRO A 73 -8.20 8.34 23.29
N ALA A 74 -7.02 8.26 23.93
CA ALA A 74 -6.93 8.40 25.38
C ALA A 74 -7.35 9.80 25.85
N GLY A 75 -8.18 9.85 26.89
CA GLY A 75 -8.66 11.11 27.48
C GLY A 75 -9.77 11.81 26.69
N GLN A 76 -10.21 11.25 25.56
CA GLN A 76 -11.36 11.76 24.82
C GLN A 76 -12.65 11.13 25.33
N ALA A 77 -13.73 11.92 25.39
CA ALA A 77 -15.05 11.39 25.66
C ALA A 77 -15.46 10.42 24.54
N VAL A 78 -15.91 9.23 24.90
CA VAL A 78 -16.47 8.26 23.94
C VAL A 78 -17.77 8.85 23.40
N PRO A 79 -17.94 9.05 22.08
CA PRO A 79 -19.20 9.53 21.54
C PRO A 79 -20.37 8.62 21.89
N ASP A 80 -21.56 9.19 22.11
CA ASP A 80 -22.76 8.40 22.47
C ASP A 80 -23.09 7.35 21.40
N ALA A 81 -22.90 7.68 20.12
CA ALA A 81 -23.06 6.76 19.00
C ALA A 81 -22.12 5.54 19.11
N VAL A 82 -20.88 5.77 19.55
CA VAL A 82 -19.87 4.71 19.75
C VAL A 82 -20.19 3.87 21.00
N THR A 83 -20.67 4.50 22.08
CA THR A 83 -21.15 3.74 23.24
C THR A 83 -22.35 2.86 22.88
N ALA A 84 -23.27 3.37 22.06
CA ALA A 84 -24.43 2.64 21.57
C ALA A 84 -24.02 1.48 20.65
N ILE A 85 -23.04 1.69 19.75
CA ILE A 85 -22.55 0.65 18.84
C ILE A 85 -21.87 -0.49 19.61
N GLY A 86 -21.09 -0.17 20.65
CA GLY A 86 -20.45 -1.16 21.51
C GLY A 86 -21.47 -2.14 22.09
N LYS A 87 -22.59 -1.61 22.63
CA LYS A 87 -23.68 -2.42 23.18
C LYS A 87 -24.43 -3.19 22.10
N ARG A 88 -24.75 -2.55 20.97
CA ARG A 88 -25.55 -3.13 19.89
C ARG A 88 -24.82 -4.26 19.17
N CYS A 89 -23.51 -4.11 18.94
CA CYS A 89 -22.71 -5.03 18.15
C CYS A 89 -21.85 -5.98 19.00
N GLY A 90 -21.89 -5.86 20.33
CA GLY A 90 -21.05 -6.66 21.23
C GLY A 90 -19.56 -6.38 21.06
N VAL A 91 -19.20 -5.11 20.83
CA VAL A 91 -17.82 -4.65 20.64
C VAL A 91 -17.34 -4.02 21.93
N ASP A 92 -16.15 -4.42 22.38
CA ASP A 92 -15.51 -3.83 23.55
C ASP A 92 -14.92 -2.47 23.18
N VAL A 93 -15.54 -1.39 23.68
CA VAL A 93 -15.08 -0.02 23.48
C VAL A 93 -14.22 0.39 24.66
N ARG A 94 -12.96 0.73 24.39
CA ARG A 94 -11.99 1.09 25.44
C ARG A 94 -11.06 2.22 25.01
N PRO A 95 -10.57 3.04 25.94
CA PRO A 95 -9.56 4.04 25.61
C PRO A 95 -8.21 3.38 25.35
N LEU A 96 -7.40 4.02 24.51
CA LEU A 96 -5.96 3.75 24.46
C LEU A 96 -5.33 4.02 25.84
N PRO A 97 -4.26 3.29 26.22
CA PRO A 97 -3.65 3.41 27.56
C PRO A 97 -3.00 4.77 27.83
N LYS A 98 -2.65 5.52 26.78
CA LYS A 98 -2.07 6.86 26.88
C LYS A 98 -2.34 7.64 25.60
N LYS A 99 -2.19 8.97 25.67
CA LYS A 99 -2.21 9.84 24.50
C LYS A 99 -1.01 9.51 23.59
N VAL A 100 -1.26 9.50 22.28
CA VAL A 100 -0.23 9.28 21.26
C VAL A 100 0.13 10.63 20.68
N GLU A 101 1.37 11.07 20.88
CA GLU A 101 1.89 12.28 20.26
C GLU A 101 2.53 11.93 18.91
N GLN A 102 3.15 10.74 18.83
CA GLN A 102 3.89 10.28 17.68
C GLN A 102 3.70 8.78 17.42
N LEU A 103 3.76 8.39 16.14
CA LEU A 103 3.85 6.99 15.73
C LEU A 103 4.91 6.26 16.58
N GLY A 104 4.58 5.05 17.06
CA GLY A 104 5.45 4.23 17.91
C GLY A 104 5.34 4.49 19.42
N ASP A 105 4.58 5.49 19.89
CA ASP A 105 4.44 5.74 21.33
C ASP A 105 3.83 4.55 22.08
N ILE A 106 2.88 3.84 21.46
CA ILE A 106 2.25 2.65 22.02
C ILE A 106 2.88 1.41 21.40
N ASP A 107 3.51 0.60 22.26
CA ASP A 107 3.92 -0.76 21.93
C ASP A 107 2.68 -1.65 21.86
N ALA A 108 2.22 -1.92 20.63
CA ALA A 108 1.04 -2.74 20.37
C ALA A 108 1.16 -4.16 20.92
N THR A 109 2.37 -4.69 21.14
CA THR A 109 2.58 -6.03 21.71
C THR A 109 2.17 -6.13 23.18
N ARG A 110 2.07 -4.98 23.87
CA ARG A 110 1.66 -4.88 25.29
C ARG A 110 0.18 -4.61 25.47
N LEU A 111 -0.56 -4.40 24.39
CA LEU A 111 -2.00 -4.24 24.48
C LEU A 111 -2.64 -5.57 24.86
N PRO A 112 -3.65 -5.57 25.75
CA PRO A 112 -4.32 -6.81 26.18
C PRO A 112 -4.99 -7.54 25.01
N GLN A 113 -5.39 -6.80 23.97
CA GLN A 113 -5.97 -7.34 22.76
C GLN A 113 -5.79 -6.36 21.60
N GLN A 114 -5.58 -6.89 20.39
CA GLN A 114 -5.57 -6.08 19.18
C GLN A 114 -6.99 -5.63 18.78
N GLY A 115 -7.13 -4.46 18.16
CA GLY A 115 -8.43 -3.90 17.82
C GLY A 115 -8.39 -2.84 16.72
N LEU A 116 -9.59 -2.39 16.33
CA LEU A 116 -9.80 -1.24 15.43
C LEU A 116 -9.54 0.06 16.19
N LEU A 117 -8.99 1.07 15.52
CA LEU A 117 -8.84 2.42 16.02
C LEU A 117 -9.99 3.29 15.53
N TYR A 118 -10.53 4.10 16.43
CA TYR A 118 -11.69 4.92 16.16
C TYR A 118 -11.43 5.95 15.04
N LEU A 119 -12.38 6.11 14.12
CA LEU A 119 -12.40 7.17 13.11
C LEU A 119 -13.80 7.82 13.10
N PRO A 120 -13.89 9.16 13.10
CA PRO A 120 -15.16 9.87 13.26
C PRO A 120 -16.06 9.87 12.01
N HIS A 121 -15.50 9.71 10.82
CA HIS A 121 -16.26 9.82 9.57
C HIS A 121 -16.34 8.49 8.81
N PRO A 122 -17.35 8.31 7.93
CA PRO A 122 -17.34 7.23 6.96
C PRO A 122 -16.09 7.25 6.08
N TYR A 123 -15.65 6.08 5.63
CA TYR A 123 -14.50 5.92 4.76
C TYR A 123 -14.71 4.76 3.80
N VAL A 124 -13.94 4.74 2.71
CA VAL A 124 -13.98 3.65 1.73
C VAL A 124 -12.78 2.74 1.95
N VAL A 125 -13.04 1.42 2.04
CA VAL A 125 -11.98 0.41 2.18
C VAL A 125 -11.43 -0.02 0.83
N PRO A 126 -10.22 -0.63 0.77
CA PRO A 126 -9.70 -1.18 -0.48
C PRO A 126 -10.61 -2.25 -1.07
N GLY A 127 -11.06 -3.25 -0.31
CA GLY A 127 -11.97 -4.28 -0.83
C GLY A 127 -11.81 -5.64 -0.14
N GLY A 128 -12.65 -6.62 -0.52
CA GLY A 128 -12.62 -7.97 0.06
C GLY A 128 -12.70 -7.99 1.58
N PHE A 129 -11.67 -8.55 2.23
CA PHE A 129 -11.59 -8.74 3.69
C PHE A 129 -11.01 -7.53 4.45
N PHE A 130 -10.70 -6.43 3.77
CA PHE A 130 -10.28 -5.19 4.40
C PHE A 130 -11.50 -4.43 4.92
N ASN A 131 -11.49 -4.10 6.22
CA ASN A 131 -12.52 -3.31 6.91
C ASN A 131 -11.96 -1.97 7.44
N GLU A 132 -10.67 -1.76 7.21
CA GLU A 132 -9.89 -0.64 7.70
C GLU A 132 -9.71 0.43 6.62
N MET A 133 -9.57 1.68 7.04
CA MET A 133 -9.07 2.75 6.18
C MET A 133 -7.56 2.55 6.03
N TYR A 134 -7.08 2.39 4.81
CA TYR A 134 -5.65 2.22 4.50
C TYR A 134 -5.03 3.55 4.05
N GLY A 135 -3.78 3.80 4.44
CA GLY A 135 -3.12 5.09 4.26
C GLY A 135 -3.04 5.55 2.80
N TRP A 136 -2.29 4.83 1.95
CA TRP A 136 -2.06 5.28 0.57
C TRP A 136 -3.20 4.92 -0.40
N ASP A 137 -3.91 3.80 -0.18
CA ASP A 137 -5.09 3.40 -0.97
C ASP A 137 -6.13 4.52 -1.01
N SER A 138 -6.28 5.20 0.14
CA SER A 138 -7.23 6.30 0.34
C SER A 138 -7.01 7.45 -0.63
N TYR A 139 -5.78 7.73 -1.07
CA TYR A 139 -5.53 8.75 -2.09
C TYR A 139 -6.16 8.35 -3.44
N PHE A 140 -5.91 7.13 -3.90
CA PHE A 140 -6.42 6.66 -5.20
C PHE A 140 -7.94 6.49 -5.18
N ILE A 141 -8.49 6.06 -4.04
CA ILE A 141 -9.93 6.01 -3.82
C ILE A 141 -10.53 7.41 -3.86
N GLN A 142 -9.95 8.36 -3.14
CA GLN A 142 -10.41 9.74 -3.08
C GLN A 142 -10.41 10.40 -4.48
N LEU A 143 -9.38 10.15 -5.31
CA LEU A 143 -9.38 10.59 -6.70
C LEU A 143 -10.63 10.10 -7.46
N GLY A 144 -11.03 8.86 -7.24
CA GLY A 144 -12.24 8.26 -7.80
C GLY A 144 -13.51 8.94 -7.29
N LEU A 145 -13.61 9.15 -5.98
CA LEU A 145 -14.76 9.82 -5.37
C LEU A 145 -14.92 11.25 -5.89
N VAL A 146 -13.82 11.99 -6.06
CA VAL A 146 -13.83 13.32 -6.66
C VAL A 146 -14.29 13.26 -8.13
N ALA A 147 -13.78 12.32 -8.92
CA ALA A 147 -14.18 12.12 -10.33
C ALA A 147 -15.65 11.68 -10.48
N ASP A 148 -16.24 11.11 -9.43
CA ASP A 148 -17.64 10.68 -9.37
C ASP A 148 -18.54 11.67 -8.59
N HIS A 149 -18.03 12.86 -8.27
CA HIS A 149 -18.74 13.94 -7.57
C HIS A 149 -19.24 13.58 -6.15
N ARG A 150 -18.57 12.65 -5.47
CA ARG A 150 -18.84 12.22 -4.09
C ARG A 150 -17.94 13.00 -3.10
N LEU A 151 -18.03 14.32 -3.17
CA LEU A 151 -17.08 15.23 -2.49
C LEU A 151 -17.15 15.14 -0.96
N ASP A 152 -18.33 14.93 -0.37
CA ASP A 152 -18.48 14.81 1.09
C ASP A 152 -17.67 13.61 1.61
N LEU A 153 -17.84 12.44 1.00
CA LEU A 153 -17.08 11.23 1.36
C LEU A 153 -15.58 11.38 1.08
N ALA A 154 -15.22 12.05 -0.02
CA ALA A 154 -13.82 12.35 -0.32
C ALA A 154 -13.18 13.24 0.75
N LYS A 155 -13.92 14.22 1.28
CA LYS A 155 -13.48 15.11 2.35
C LYS A 155 -13.44 14.39 3.71
N ASP A 156 -14.45 13.58 4.02
CA ASP A 156 -14.52 12.74 5.22
C ASP A 156 -13.28 11.85 5.38
N MET A 157 -12.78 11.28 4.27
CA MET A 157 -11.53 10.50 4.29
C MET A 157 -10.30 11.37 4.62
N VAL A 158 -10.23 12.62 4.16
CA VAL A 158 -9.15 13.54 4.56
C VAL A 158 -9.26 13.89 6.04
N ASP A 159 -10.47 14.16 6.51
CA ASP A 159 -10.71 14.49 7.92
C ASP A 159 -10.37 13.31 8.83
N ASN A 160 -10.64 12.07 8.42
CA ASN A 160 -10.17 10.88 9.11
C ASN A 160 -8.64 10.77 9.13
N ALA A 161 -7.96 11.01 8.01
CA ALA A 161 -6.49 10.99 7.99
C ALA A 161 -5.89 12.08 8.90
N LEU A 162 -6.49 13.28 8.94
CA LEU A 162 -6.11 14.35 9.87
C LEU A 162 -6.37 13.95 11.33
N PHE A 163 -7.47 13.24 11.60
CA PHE A 163 -7.78 12.68 12.92
C PHE A 163 -6.73 11.64 13.35
N GLU A 164 -6.29 10.76 12.45
CA GLU A 164 -5.20 9.81 12.75
C GLU A 164 -3.91 10.53 13.10
N VAL A 165 -3.57 11.58 12.35
CA VAL A 165 -2.41 12.41 12.69
C VAL A 165 -2.57 13.02 14.07
N GLU A 166 -3.74 13.58 14.38
CA GLU A 166 -4.00 14.23 15.65
C GLU A 166 -3.87 13.26 16.84
N HIS A 167 -4.46 12.06 16.73
CA HIS A 167 -4.70 11.16 17.85
C HIS A 167 -3.88 9.88 17.86
N TYR A 168 -3.28 9.50 16.73
CA TYR A 168 -2.46 8.29 16.56
C TYR A 168 -1.03 8.61 16.07
N GLY A 169 -0.71 9.90 15.92
CA GLY A 169 0.65 10.37 15.69
C GLY A 169 1.14 10.30 14.24
N GLY A 170 0.25 9.97 13.30
CA GLY A 170 0.49 9.92 11.86
C GLY A 170 -0.66 9.26 11.10
N VAL A 171 -0.66 9.39 9.77
CA VAL A 171 -1.48 8.53 8.92
C VAL A 171 -0.93 7.10 9.03
N LEU A 172 -1.77 6.17 9.46
CA LEU A 172 -1.37 4.79 9.72
C LEU A 172 -1.36 3.98 8.43
N ASN A 173 -0.68 2.82 8.45
CA ASN A 173 -0.84 1.82 7.39
C ASN A 173 -2.32 1.45 7.21
N ALA A 174 -2.97 1.12 8.32
CA ALA A 174 -4.42 1.15 8.44
C ALA A 174 -4.82 1.43 9.90
N ASN A 175 -6.09 1.76 10.15
CA ASN A 175 -6.59 2.12 11.49
C ASN A 175 -6.76 0.91 12.45
N ARG A 176 -5.69 0.13 12.70
CA ARG A 176 -5.63 -0.96 13.68
C ARG A 176 -4.46 -0.78 14.64
N THR A 177 -4.59 -1.33 15.84
CA THR A 177 -3.57 -1.20 16.89
C THR A 177 -2.19 -1.74 16.48
N TYR A 178 -2.14 -2.83 15.69
CA TYR A 178 -0.88 -3.40 15.20
C TYR A 178 -0.16 -2.56 14.14
N TYR A 179 -0.79 -1.47 13.67
CA TYR A 179 -0.19 -0.47 12.79
C TYR A 179 0.23 0.81 13.53
N LEU A 180 0.09 0.91 14.85
CA LEU A 180 0.51 2.10 15.63
C LEU A 180 2.01 2.42 15.55
N SER A 181 2.82 1.53 14.97
CA SER A 181 4.24 1.74 14.70
C SER A 181 4.57 1.99 13.22
N ARG A 182 3.59 1.89 12.31
CA ARG A 182 3.79 1.80 10.86
C ARG A 182 2.88 2.74 10.07
N SER A 183 3.47 3.53 9.19
CA SER A 183 2.73 4.38 8.25
C SER A 183 2.53 3.69 6.89
N GLN A 184 2.31 4.46 5.85
CA GLN A 184 2.27 4.07 4.43
C GLN A 184 2.73 5.24 3.55
N PRO A 185 2.93 5.07 2.23
CA PRO A 185 3.40 6.15 1.35
C PRO A 185 2.60 7.47 1.53
N PRO A 186 3.25 8.62 1.80
CA PRO A 186 2.56 9.79 2.33
C PRO A 186 1.87 10.63 1.24
N PHE A 187 0.55 10.50 1.14
CA PHE A 187 -0.29 11.27 0.19
C PHE A 187 -1.19 12.33 0.83
N LEU A 188 -1.11 12.56 2.15
CA LEU A 188 -2.05 13.43 2.86
C LEU A 188 -2.18 14.83 2.25
N THR A 189 -1.09 15.52 1.88
CA THR A 189 -1.21 16.85 1.25
C THR A 189 -1.82 16.78 -0.15
N ALA A 190 -1.51 15.75 -0.94
CA ALA A 190 -2.14 15.55 -2.24
C ALA A 190 -3.66 15.30 -2.08
N MET A 191 -4.06 14.59 -1.03
CA MET A 191 -5.47 14.40 -0.68
C MET A 191 -6.13 15.72 -0.25
N MET A 192 -5.45 16.53 0.55
CA MET A 192 -5.93 17.86 0.93
C MET A 192 -6.09 18.76 -0.29
N THR A 193 -5.11 18.78 -1.21
CA THR A 193 -5.16 19.53 -2.46
C THR A 193 -6.36 19.13 -3.30
N ALA A 194 -6.65 17.83 -3.43
CA ALA A 194 -7.81 17.34 -4.20
C ALA A 194 -9.16 17.88 -3.68
N VAL A 195 -9.30 18.05 -2.35
CA VAL A 195 -10.51 18.65 -1.73
C VAL A 195 -10.49 20.17 -1.90
N LEU A 196 -9.36 20.83 -1.66
CA LEU A 196 -9.21 22.29 -1.76
C LEU A 196 -9.47 22.83 -3.17
N ASP A 197 -9.11 22.06 -4.19
CA ASP A 197 -9.27 22.39 -5.61
C ASP A 197 -10.74 22.39 -6.07
N ASP A 198 -11.65 21.80 -5.28
CA ASP A 198 -13.09 21.84 -5.55
C ASP A 198 -13.82 22.73 -4.53
N PRO A 199 -14.19 23.98 -4.91
CA PRO A 199 -14.94 24.86 -4.03
C PRO A 199 -16.26 24.28 -3.52
N ALA A 200 -16.86 23.31 -4.23
CA ALA A 200 -18.10 22.65 -3.80
C ALA A 200 -17.91 21.74 -2.58
N ALA A 201 -16.67 21.37 -2.23
CA ALA A 201 -16.37 20.64 -1.00
C ALA A 201 -16.53 21.50 0.28
N PHE A 202 -16.80 22.81 0.14
CA PHE A 202 -16.90 23.74 1.25
C PHE A 202 -18.14 24.64 1.12
N ALA A 203 -18.76 24.95 2.26
CA ALA A 203 -19.93 25.84 2.29
C ALA A 203 -19.62 27.28 1.84
N SER A 204 -18.36 27.73 2.01
CA SER A 204 -17.90 29.05 1.60
C SER A 204 -16.37 29.09 1.47
N ALA A 205 -15.84 30.15 0.86
CA ALA A 205 -14.40 30.40 0.81
C ALA A 205 -13.78 30.57 2.21
N ASP A 206 -14.53 31.15 3.16
CA ASP A 206 -14.10 31.28 4.55
C ASP A 206 -14.02 29.92 5.24
N ALA A 207 -15.03 29.06 5.06
CA ALA A 207 -15.01 27.69 5.58
C ALA A 207 -13.85 26.87 5.02
N ARG A 208 -13.53 27.04 3.72
CA ARG A 208 -12.35 26.44 3.10
C ARG A 208 -11.05 26.92 3.76
N ARG A 209 -10.91 28.22 3.98
CA ARG A 209 -9.73 28.81 4.61
C ARG A 209 -9.58 28.37 6.07
N GLU A 210 -10.68 28.31 6.83
CA GLU A 210 -10.69 27.82 8.20
C GLU A 210 -10.32 26.34 8.30
N TRP A 211 -10.84 25.51 7.40
CA TRP A 211 -10.46 24.10 7.31
C TRP A 211 -8.96 23.95 7.03
N LEU A 212 -8.42 24.69 6.06
CA LEU A 212 -6.98 24.68 5.75
C LEU A 212 -6.14 25.14 6.95
N ALA A 213 -6.58 26.17 7.67
CA ALA A 213 -5.88 26.67 8.85
C ALA A 213 -5.77 25.63 9.98
N LYS A 214 -6.79 24.77 10.13
CA LYS A 214 -6.80 23.65 11.09
C LYS A 214 -5.99 22.45 10.59
N ALA A 215 -6.12 22.11 9.31
CA ALA A 215 -5.47 20.95 8.71
C ALA A 215 -3.96 21.14 8.52
N TYR A 216 -3.50 22.37 8.22
CA TYR A 216 -2.10 22.68 7.96
C TYR A 216 -1.11 22.19 9.04
N PRO A 217 -1.26 22.53 10.34
CA PRO A 217 -0.34 22.05 11.37
C PRO A 217 -0.32 20.52 11.50
N LEU A 218 -1.44 19.83 11.22
CA LEU A 218 -1.49 18.37 11.22
C LEU A 218 -0.73 17.82 10.00
N ALA A 219 -0.90 18.40 8.81
CA ALA A 219 -0.13 18.02 7.64
C ALA A 219 1.39 18.16 7.87
N VAL A 220 1.83 19.25 8.54
CA VAL A 220 3.22 19.46 8.96
C VAL A 220 3.68 18.36 9.93
N ARG A 221 2.90 18.07 10.98
CA ARG A 221 3.21 17.00 11.94
C ARG A 221 3.33 15.63 11.29
N ASN A 222 2.48 15.33 10.29
CA ASN A 222 2.56 14.09 9.53
C ASN A 222 3.82 14.01 8.66
N TYR A 223 4.23 15.12 8.04
CA TYR A 223 5.49 15.20 7.31
C TYR A 223 6.70 14.94 8.23
N GLU A 224 6.67 15.44 9.47
CA GLU A 224 7.78 15.35 10.41
C GLU A 224 8.16 13.90 10.77
N ILE A 225 7.23 12.94 10.67
CA ILE A 225 7.49 11.50 10.82
C ILE A 225 8.67 11.06 9.95
N TRP A 226 8.66 11.48 8.68
CA TRP A 226 9.64 11.09 7.67
C TRP A 226 10.99 11.81 7.78
N THR A 227 11.10 12.75 8.71
CA THR A 227 12.34 13.49 8.97
C THR A 227 12.99 13.14 10.32
N ARG A 228 12.36 12.22 11.06
CA ARG A 228 12.91 11.66 12.29
C ARG A 228 14.21 10.88 12.01
N PRO A 229 15.12 10.78 12.99
CA PRO A 229 16.40 10.09 12.82
C PRO A 229 16.28 8.68 12.22
N GLU A 230 15.25 7.91 12.60
CA GLU A 230 15.02 6.54 12.16
C GLU A 230 14.77 6.44 10.65
N HIS A 231 14.02 7.41 10.10
CA HIS A 231 13.66 7.50 8.70
C HIS A 231 14.75 8.15 7.84
N ARG A 232 15.88 8.60 8.40
CA ARG A 232 16.97 9.15 7.59
C ARG A 232 17.71 8.04 6.86
N ALA A 233 17.91 8.21 5.56
CA ALA A 233 18.72 7.31 4.76
C ALA A 233 20.20 7.73 4.85
N GLY A 234 20.87 7.36 5.95
CA GLY A 234 22.26 7.73 6.21
C GLY A 234 22.47 9.24 6.25
N ASP A 235 23.53 9.72 5.59
CA ASP A 235 23.89 11.14 5.46
C ASP A 235 23.43 11.76 4.12
N THR A 236 22.61 11.05 3.35
CA THR A 236 22.20 11.46 1.99
C THR A 236 21.32 12.72 1.96
N GLY A 237 20.70 13.07 3.09
CA GLY A 237 19.63 14.08 3.15
C GLY A 237 18.27 13.56 2.66
N LEU A 238 18.15 12.28 2.32
CA LEU A 238 16.92 11.61 1.91
C LEU A 238 16.31 10.80 3.04
N ALA A 239 15.04 10.40 2.84
CA ALA A 239 14.33 9.51 3.75
C ALA A 239 14.32 8.06 3.24
N ARG A 240 14.04 7.12 4.14
CA ARG A 240 13.78 5.70 3.91
C ARG A 240 12.49 5.29 4.62
N TYR A 241 11.88 4.19 4.17
CA TYR A 241 10.85 3.50 4.94
C TYR A 241 11.47 2.83 6.17
N TYR A 242 10.82 2.97 7.33
CA TYR A 242 11.25 2.45 8.62
C TYR A 242 10.08 2.33 9.61
N ASP A 243 9.50 1.13 9.73
CA ASP A 243 8.55 0.82 10.81
C ASP A 243 9.29 0.79 12.17
N LEU A 244 8.67 1.42 13.18
CA LEU A 244 9.24 1.55 14.53
C LEU A 244 9.10 0.29 15.41
N GLY A 245 8.41 -0.74 14.90
CA GLY A 245 8.26 -2.05 15.53
C GLY A 245 9.42 -3.01 15.27
N SER A 246 9.43 -4.14 15.99
CA SER A 246 10.49 -5.16 15.92
C SER A 246 9.94 -6.57 15.75
N GLY A 247 10.76 -7.47 15.20
CA GLY A 247 10.40 -8.88 15.00
C GLY A 247 9.29 -9.08 13.95
N PRO A 248 8.67 -10.27 13.88
CA PRO A 248 7.59 -10.51 12.93
C PRO A 248 6.39 -9.59 13.19
N VAL A 249 5.64 -9.28 12.13
CA VAL A 249 4.45 -8.43 12.24
C VAL A 249 3.32 -9.10 13.01
N LEU A 250 2.51 -8.29 13.71
CA LEU A 250 1.45 -8.80 14.58
C LEU A 250 0.23 -9.32 13.81
N GLU A 251 0.03 -8.84 12.57
CA GLU A 251 -1.00 -9.33 11.67
C GLU A 251 -0.64 -10.63 10.95
N ALA A 252 0.58 -11.17 11.16
CA ALA A 252 0.95 -12.48 10.62
C ALA A 252 0.12 -13.58 11.29
N LYS A 253 -0.63 -14.34 10.48
CA LYS A 253 -1.50 -15.43 10.96
C LYS A 253 -0.71 -16.58 11.58
N ASP A 254 0.44 -16.90 10.99
CA ASP A 254 1.34 -17.98 11.38
C ASP A 254 2.77 -17.70 10.89
N SER A 255 3.67 -18.68 11.06
CA SER A 255 5.08 -18.59 10.66
C SER A 255 5.37 -19.04 9.23
N GLU A 256 4.39 -19.49 8.45
CA GLU A 256 4.64 -20.17 7.17
C GLU A 256 5.24 -19.25 6.10
N TYR A 257 4.87 -17.96 6.10
CA TYR A 257 5.53 -16.96 5.26
C TYR A 257 7.05 -16.93 5.53
N TYR A 258 7.45 -16.75 6.79
CA TYR A 258 8.84 -16.67 7.20
C TYR A 258 9.59 -17.99 6.96
N LYS A 259 8.95 -19.15 7.18
CA LYS A 259 9.51 -20.46 6.82
C LYS A 259 9.71 -20.61 5.31
N GLY A 260 8.81 -20.06 4.50
CA GLY A 260 8.95 -19.99 3.05
C GLY A 260 10.21 -19.22 2.65
N VAL A 261 10.43 -18.06 3.26
CA VAL A 261 11.62 -17.23 3.04
C VAL A 261 12.90 -17.97 3.44
N ILE A 262 12.94 -18.59 4.63
CA ILE A 262 14.11 -19.36 5.09
C ILE A 262 14.42 -20.51 4.11
N ARG A 263 13.40 -21.26 3.67
CA ARG A 263 13.59 -22.33 2.66
C ARG A 263 14.17 -21.78 1.36
N TRP A 264 13.65 -20.66 0.88
CA TRP A 264 14.12 -20.04 -0.35
C TRP A 264 15.58 -19.59 -0.22
N LEU A 265 15.94 -18.86 0.83
CA LEU A 265 17.32 -18.39 1.07
C LEU A 265 18.31 -19.54 1.19
N ARG A 266 17.94 -20.63 1.86
CA ARG A 266 18.77 -21.84 1.95
C ARG A 266 19.00 -22.52 0.60
N ALA A 267 17.99 -22.50 -0.28
CA ALA A 267 18.11 -23.00 -1.64
C ALA A 267 18.91 -22.05 -2.56
N HIS A 268 19.03 -20.77 -2.18
CA HIS A 268 19.67 -19.71 -2.97
C HIS A 268 20.75 -18.98 -2.15
N PRO A 269 21.81 -19.65 -1.69
CA PRO A 269 22.80 -19.07 -0.77
C PRO A 269 23.62 -17.91 -1.38
N LYS A 270 23.58 -17.72 -2.70
CA LYS A 270 24.22 -16.56 -3.37
C LYS A 270 23.39 -15.29 -3.26
N ASP A 271 22.10 -15.44 -3.01
CA ASP A 271 21.14 -14.35 -2.93
C ASP A 271 20.84 -13.95 -1.48
N ASP A 272 21.40 -14.66 -0.48
CA ASP A 272 21.29 -14.34 0.95
C ASP A 272 22.26 -13.22 1.35
N PRO A 273 21.78 -12.00 1.67
CA PRO A 273 22.64 -10.88 2.09
C PRO A 273 23.13 -10.99 3.55
N GLY A 274 22.79 -12.08 4.25
CA GLY A 274 23.03 -12.25 5.69
C GLY A 274 21.74 -12.28 6.51
N TYR A 275 20.63 -12.69 5.90
CA TYR A 275 19.32 -12.82 6.54
C TYR A 275 19.19 -14.07 7.39
N LEU A 276 20.05 -15.07 7.21
CA LEU A 276 20.00 -16.32 7.97
C LEU A 276 20.96 -16.32 9.17
N ILE A 277 20.42 -16.68 10.33
CA ILE A 277 21.20 -16.98 11.55
C ILE A 277 21.00 -18.43 11.97
N LYS A 278 22.08 -19.10 12.41
CA LYS A 278 22.00 -20.44 12.97
C LYS A 278 21.46 -20.40 14.39
N ALA A 279 20.46 -21.22 14.67
CA ALA A 279 19.85 -21.33 15.99
C ALA A 279 19.14 -22.67 16.17
N ALA A 280 18.97 -23.11 17.41
CA ALA A 280 18.15 -24.27 17.73
C ALA A 280 16.65 -24.01 17.47
N GLU A 281 15.90 -25.06 17.17
CA GLU A 281 14.43 -25.01 17.05
C GLU A 281 13.78 -24.64 18.39
N HIS A 282 14.30 -25.22 19.47
CA HIS A 282 13.89 -24.94 20.85
C HIS A 282 15.10 -24.42 21.64
N PRO A 283 15.45 -23.12 21.49
CA PRO A 283 16.62 -22.55 22.15
C PRO A 283 16.44 -22.56 23.66
N GLY A 284 17.52 -22.82 24.42
CA GLY A 284 17.54 -22.64 25.87
C GLY A 284 17.52 -21.16 26.26
N GLU A 285 17.40 -20.84 27.55
CA GLU A 285 17.22 -19.44 28.00
C GLU A 285 18.34 -18.48 27.58
N ALA A 286 19.60 -18.91 27.61
CA ALA A 286 20.73 -18.09 27.18
C ALA A 286 20.71 -17.79 25.67
N GLU A 287 20.35 -18.79 24.85
CA GLU A 287 20.22 -18.61 23.40
C GLU A 287 18.98 -17.77 23.06
N ALA A 288 17.85 -17.99 23.75
CA ALA A 288 16.64 -17.19 23.59
C ALA A 288 16.88 -15.70 23.91
N ALA A 289 17.65 -15.40 24.97
CA ALA A 289 18.04 -14.04 25.29
C ALA A 289 18.89 -13.39 24.19
N THR A 290 19.78 -14.16 23.55
CA THR A 290 20.59 -13.68 22.41
C THR A 290 19.73 -13.48 21.16
N LEU A 291 18.81 -14.40 20.89
CA LEU A 291 17.90 -14.34 19.73
C LEU A 291 16.96 -13.14 19.78
N LYS A 292 16.62 -12.65 20.98
CA LYS A 292 15.79 -11.46 21.13
C LYS A 292 16.32 -10.26 20.35
N ASP A 293 17.65 -10.08 20.33
CA ASP A 293 18.30 -8.97 19.65
C ASP A 293 18.77 -9.36 18.23
N ALA A 294 19.29 -10.59 18.06
CA ALA A 294 19.85 -11.04 16.79
C ALA A 294 18.80 -11.52 15.77
N SER A 295 17.59 -11.81 16.22
CA SER A 295 16.47 -12.36 15.43
C SER A 295 15.16 -11.72 15.90
N CYS A 296 14.42 -12.41 16.77
CA CYS A 296 13.18 -11.94 17.38
C CYS A 296 12.97 -12.64 18.74
N ASP A 297 12.05 -12.11 19.55
CA ASP A 297 11.72 -12.67 20.85
C ASP A 297 10.86 -13.96 20.70
N VAL A 298 11.55 -15.12 20.72
CA VAL A 298 10.93 -16.46 20.61
C VAL A 298 10.08 -16.84 21.82
N ARG A 299 10.11 -16.08 22.92
CA ARG A 299 9.26 -16.31 24.10
C ARG A 299 8.00 -15.46 24.07
N ALA A 300 8.08 -14.26 23.48
CA ALA A 300 6.96 -13.35 23.38
C ALA A 300 6.09 -13.58 22.13
N SER A 301 6.65 -14.14 21.05
CA SER A 301 5.95 -14.29 19.76
C SER A 301 5.95 -15.74 19.27
N LYS A 302 4.74 -16.31 19.14
CA LYS A 302 4.53 -17.64 18.52
C LYS A 302 4.97 -17.67 17.07
N VAL A 303 4.79 -16.55 16.35
CA VAL A 303 5.24 -16.44 14.95
C VAL A 303 6.76 -16.51 14.89
N CYS A 304 7.44 -15.79 15.79
CA CYS A 304 8.89 -15.84 15.91
C CYS A 304 9.40 -17.23 16.30
N GLU A 305 8.78 -17.85 17.30
CA GLU A 305 9.11 -19.20 17.77
C GLU A 305 9.07 -20.20 16.61
N GLY A 306 7.98 -20.22 15.85
CA GLY A 306 7.77 -21.12 14.71
C GLY A 306 8.51 -20.75 13.42
N ALA A 307 9.11 -19.56 13.33
CA ALA A 307 9.90 -19.11 12.17
C ALA A 307 11.31 -19.72 12.17
N TRP A 308 11.38 -21.04 12.06
CA TRP A 308 12.60 -21.85 12.04
C TRP A 308 12.51 -22.94 10.98
N VAL A 309 13.62 -23.17 10.26
CA VAL A 309 13.75 -24.28 9.30
C VAL A 309 15.19 -24.79 9.28
N ASP A 310 15.37 -26.09 9.53
CA ASP A 310 16.63 -26.83 9.37
C ASP A 310 17.87 -26.15 9.98
N GLY A 311 17.71 -25.62 11.20
CA GLY A 311 18.78 -24.97 11.97
C GLY A 311 18.94 -23.47 11.72
N TYR A 312 18.04 -22.85 10.95
CA TYR A 312 18.10 -21.43 10.60
C TYR A 312 16.84 -20.67 11.01
N ARG A 313 17.07 -19.41 11.40
CA ARG A 313 16.07 -18.36 11.62
C ARG A 313 16.42 -17.14 10.79
N LEU A 314 15.48 -16.19 10.70
CA LEU A 314 15.71 -14.89 10.09
C LEU A 314 16.37 -13.94 11.11
N THR A 315 17.24 -13.06 10.65
CA THR A 315 17.88 -12.02 11.48
C THR A 315 16.90 -10.90 11.83
N SER A 316 17.24 -10.12 12.86
CA SER A 316 16.48 -8.91 13.23
C SER A 316 16.48 -7.89 12.09
N ASP A 317 17.57 -7.79 11.34
CA ASP A 317 17.68 -6.94 10.15
C ASP A 317 16.65 -7.32 9.07
N TYR A 318 16.45 -8.62 8.80
CA TYR A 318 15.40 -9.07 7.87
C TYR A 318 14.00 -8.66 8.36
N PHE A 319 13.70 -8.81 9.66
CA PHE A 319 12.39 -8.41 10.19
C PHE A 319 12.17 -6.89 10.08
N HIS A 320 13.22 -6.08 10.26
CA HIS A 320 13.13 -4.64 9.99
C HIS A 320 12.88 -4.35 8.51
N GLY A 321 13.54 -5.07 7.59
CA GLY A 321 13.27 -4.98 6.16
C GLY A 321 11.85 -5.36 5.77
N ASP A 322 11.33 -6.50 6.27
CA ASP A 322 9.94 -6.94 6.06
C ASP A 322 8.92 -5.87 6.51
N ARG A 323 9.16 -5.23 7.65
CA ARG A 323 8.30 -4.17 8.15
C ARG A 323 8.41 -2.88 7.35
N ALA A 324 9.61 -2.46 6.98
CA ALA A 324 9.82 -1.30 6.10
C ALA A 324 9.21 -1.52 4.71
N MET A 325 9.29 -2.74 4.17
CA MET A 325 8.61 -3.14 2.94
C MET A 325 7.09 -2.98 3.05
N ARG A 326 6.48 -3.38 4.17
CA ARG A 326 5.04 -3.17 4.40
C ARG A 326 4.67 -1.70 4.55
N GLU A 327 5.57 -0.88 5.10
CA GLU A 327 5.40 0.58 5.14
C GLU A 327 5.52 1.20 3.75
N SER A 328 6.33 0.63 2.85
CA SER A 328 6.42 1.09 1.46
C SER A 328 5.16 0.79 0.63
N GLY A 329 4.30 -0.12 1.10
CA GLY A 329 3.16 -0.62 0.33
C GLY A 329 3.52 -1.67 -0.74
N PHE A 330 4.80 -1.98 -0.93
CA PHE A 330 5.29 -2.97 -1.89
C PHE A 330 5.58 -4.35 -1.28
N ASP A 331 4.82 -4.77 -0.27
CA ASP A 331 4.94 -6.11 0.31
C ASP A 331 4.26 -7.16 -0.59
N THR A 332 4.90 -8.21 -1.11
CA THR A 332 6.35 -8.39 -1.21
C THR A 332 6.86 -8.07 -2.61
N ASN A 333 8.08 -7.55 -2.67
CA ASN A 333 8.84 -7.31 -3.90
C ASN A 333 10.23 -7.98 -3.81
N ALA A 334 11.01 -7.95 -4.89
CA ALA A 334 12.40 -8.41 -4.93
C ALA A 334 13.39 -7.27 -5.21
N HIS A 335 12.88 -6.04 -5.31
CA HIS A 335 13.63 -4.85 -5.69
C HIS A 335 14.57 -4.40 -4.57
N PHE A 336 14.13 -4.50 -3.31
CA PHE A 336 14.93 -4.22 -2.12
C PHE A 336 15.56 -5.50 -1.52
N GLY A 337 16.05 -6.39 -2.38
CA GLY A 337 16.56 -7.71 -2.01
C GLY A 337 15.46 -8.78 -1.90
N PRO A 338 15.82 -10.05 -1.62
CA PRO A 338 14.86 -11.15 -1.55
C PRO A 338 13.71 -10.84 -0.60
N PHE A 339 12.49 -10.86 -1.13
CA PHE A 339 11.26 -10.57 -0.39
C PHE A 339 11.26 -9.21 0.33
N GLY A 340 11.99 -8.22 -0.19
CA GLY A 340 12.10 -6.88 0.39
C GLY A 340 12.83 -6.82 1.74
N GLY A 341 13.61 -7.85 2.08
CA GLY A 341 14.31 -7.95 3.37
C GLY A 341 15.34 -6.84 3.66
N SER A 342 15.65 -5.98 2.69
CA SER A 342 16.57 -4.83 2.85
C SER A 342 15.88 -3.49 2.60
N THR A 343 14.55 -3.37 2.58
CA THR A 343 13.87 -2.10 2.26
C THR A 343 14.36 -0.90 3.11
N HIS A 344 14.67 -1.10 4.40
CA HIS A 344 15.20 -0.06 5.27
C HIS A 344 16.65 0.35 4.97
N HIS A 345 17.36 -0.33 4.04
CA HIS A 345 18.70 0.05 3.60
C HIS A 345 18.69 1.05 2.43
N TYR A 346 17.51 1.40 1.89
CA TYR A 346 17.40 2.21 0.69
C TYR A 346 16.83 3.61 0.96
N ALA A 347 17.47 4.62 0.36
CA ALA A 347 16.77 5.84 -0.03
C ALA A 347 16.08 5.56 -1.37
N ASP A 348 14.74 5.50 -1.39
CA ASP A 348 14.01 5.16 -2.61
C ASP A 348 13.39 6.38 -3.29
N ALA A 349 13.26 6.29 -4.61
CA ALA A 349 12.71 7.31 -5.48
C ALA A 349 11.21 7.52 -5.24
N SER A 350 10.48 6.53 -4.73
CA SER A 350 9.06 6.68 -4.45
C SER A 350 8.83 7.61 -3.26
N LEU A 351 9.30 7.26 -2.06
CA LEU A 351 9.12 8.04 -0.84
C LEU A 351 9.65 9.47 -1.01
N ASN A 352 10.84 9.63 -1.57
CA ASN A 352 11.44 10.95 -1.70
C ASN A 352 10.75 11.82 -2.76
N SER A 353 10.14 11.23 -3.79
CA SER A 353 9.25 11.99 -4.69
C SER A 353 7.98 12.44 -3.96
N LEU A 354 7.40 11.58 -3.14
CA LEU A 354 6.20 11.91 -2.36
C LEU A 354 6.49 13.03 -1.36
N LEU A 355 7.63 12.97 -0.65
CA LEU A 355 8.05 14.02 0.27
C LEU A 355 8.37 15.34 -0.43
N TYR A 356 8.96 15.30 -1.63
CA TYR A 356 9.12 16.52 -2.44
C TYR A 356 7.77 17.13 -2.76
N ARG A 357 6.81 16.31 -3.22
CA ARG A 357 5.46 16.80 -3.50
C ARG A 357 4.80 17.36 -2.24
N TYR A 358 4.99 16.70 -1.11
CA TYR A 358 4.50 17.12 0.20
C TYR A 358 5.04 18.50 0.61
N GLU A 359 6.34 18.73 0.41
CA GLU A 359 6.99 20.03 0.67
C GLU A 359 6.44 21.12 -0.25
N ARG A 360 6.20 20.81 -1.53
CA ARG A 360 5.59 21.76 -2.48
C ARG A 360 4.14 22.11 -2.09
N ASP A 361 3.35 21.12 -1.70
CA ASP A 361 1.97 21.36 -1.26
C ASP A 361 1.94 22.18 0.05
N LEU A 362 2.82 21.88 1.02
CA LEU A 362 2.93 22.66 2.27
C LEU A 362 3.39 24.09 2.02
N HIS A 363 4.26 24.33 1.05
CA HIS A 363 4.60 25.67 0.57
C HIS A 363 3.34 26.41 0.10
N ASP A 364 2.54 25.78 -0.77
CA ASP A 364 1.35 26.42 -1.34
C ASP A 364 0.26 26.67 -0.29
N PHE A 365 0.07 25.74 0.64
CA PHE A 365 -0.83 25.93 1.79
C PHE A 365 -0.37 27.08 2.69
N ALA A 366 0.92 27.20 2.94
CA ALA A 366 1.48 28.30 3.71
C ALA A 366 1.23 29.65 3.02
N LEU A 367 1.40 29.74 1.70
CA LEU A 367 1.07 30.95 0.94
C LEU A 367 -0.41 31.32 1.04
N GLN A 368 -1.31 30.34 0.88
CA GLN A 368 -2.76 30.55 1.01
C GLN A 368 -3.16 31.06 2.41
N LEU A 369 -2.42 30.66 3.44
CA LEU A 369 -2.64 31.10 4.82
C LEU A 369 -1.91 32.41 5.17
N GLY A 370 -1.11 32.98 4.27
CA GLY A 370 -0.30 34.18 4.52
C GLY A 370 0.94 33.92 5.39
N LYS A 371 1.40 32.67 5.50
CA LYS A 371 2.56 32.23 6.28
C LYS A 371 3.85 32.26 5.43
N ALA A 372 4.29 33.44 5.00
CA ALA A 372 5.41 33.60 4.07
C ALA A 372 6.72 32.93 4.55
N GLY A 373 7.06 33.03 5.84
CA GLY A 373 8.27 32.40 6.38
C GLY A 373 8.22 30.87 6.36
N GLU A 374 7.03 30.27 6.54
CA GLU A 374 6.88 28.82 6.40
C GLU A 374 6.94 28.40 4.93
N ALA A 375 6.35 29.18 4.02
CA ALA A 375 6.48 28.93 2.58
C ALA A 375 7.96 28.92 2.16
N GLU A 376 8.75 29.91 2.58
CA GLU A 376 10.19 29.93 2.29
C GLU A 376 10.94 28.72 2.85
N ARG A 377 10.59 28.28 4.07
CA ARG A 377 11.15 27.05 4.67
C ARG A 377 10.85 25.83 3.79
N TRP A 378 9.60 25.67 3.36
CA TRP A 378 9.18 24.54 2.53
C TRP A 378 9.79 24.55 1.13
N ALA A 379 9.95 25.73 0.53
CA ALA A 379 10.69 25.87 -0.72
C ALA A 379 12.14 25.38 -0.59
N LYS A 380 12.85 25.81 0.47
CA LYS A 380 14.22 25.35 0.76
C LYS A 380 14.30 23.84 1.01
N ALA A 381 13.31 23.26 1.68
CA ALA A 381 13.24 21.82 1.91
C ALA A 381 13.09 21.05 0.58
N ALA A 382 12.16 21.49 -0.28
CA ALA A 382 11.97 20.92 -1.61
C ALA A 382 13.21 21.01 -2.49
N ASP A 383 13.89 22.17 -2.50
CA ASP A 383 15.13 22.37 -3.25
C ASP A 383 16.25 21.45 -2.75
N ALA A 384 16.43 21.35 -1.43
CA ALA A 384 17.43 20.46 -0.84
C ALA A 384 17.16 18.99 -1.19
N ARG A 385 15.89 18.56 -1.15
CA ARG A 385 15.51 17.20 -1.52
C ARG A 385 15.74 16.93 -2.99
N LYS A 386 15.39 17.86 -3.87
CA LYS A 386 15.67 17.75 -5.30
C LYS A 386 17.17 17.57 -5.57
N VAL A 387 18.02 18.39 -4.94
CA VAL A 387 19.48 18.28 -5.06
C VAL A 387 19.97 16.91 -4.59
N ALA A 388 19.45 16.41 -3.46
CA ALA A 388 19.82 15.09 -2.95
C ALA A 388 19.35 13.95 -3.87
N MET A 389 18.12 14.01 -4.40
CA MET A 389 17.61 13.02 -5.35
C MET A 389 18.39 13.01 -6.67
N ASP A 390 18.74 14.18 -7.20
CA ASP A 390 19.58 14.30 -8.40
C ASP A 390 21.01 13.78 -8.17
N LYS A 391 21.51 13.83 -6.94
CA LYS A 391 22.83 13.29 -6.58
C LYS A 391 22.83 11.78 -6.38
N TYR A 392 21.87 11.25 -5.63
CA TYR A 392 21.91 9.86 -5.17
C TYR A 392 21.03 8.91 -5.98
N LEU A 393 19.92 9.40 -6.54
CA LEU A 393 18.93 8.56 -7.20
C LEU A 393 18.96 8.69 -8.72
N TRP A 394 19.28 9.86 -9.27
CA TRP A 394 19.37 10.03 -10.72
C TRP A 394 20.62 9.35 -11.29
N ASN A 395 20.41 8.39 -12.21
CA ASN A 395 21.48 7.74 -12.94
C ASN A 395 21.42 8.14 -14.42
N ALA A 396 22.35 9.01 -14.83
CA ALA A 396 22.39 9.56 -16.19
C ALA A 396 22.66 8.51 -17.28
N GLN A 397 23.48 7.49 -16.98
CA GLN A 397 23.80 6.41 -17.90
C GLN A 397 22.60 5.49 -18.14
N ALA A 398 21.89 5.17 -17.06
CA ALA A 398 20.65 4.38 -17.13
C ALA A 398 19.50 5.20 -17.71
N GLY A 399 19.52 6.53 -17.56
CA GLY A 399 18.42 7.43 -17.91
C GLY A 399 17.19 7.23 -17.02
N MET A 400 17.41 6.86 -15.76
CA MET A 400 16.37 6.48 -14.79
C MET A 400 16.74 6.99 -13.39
N TYR A 401 15.74 7.10 -12.53
CA TYR A 401 15.95 7.16 -11.09
C TYR A 401 16.07 5.72 -10.56
N LEU A 402 17.19 5.41 -9.93
CA LEU A 402 17.46 4.14 -9.26
C LEU A 402 17.55 4.40 -7.76
N ASP A 403 16.95 3.53 -6.97
CA ASP A 403 17.00 3.65 -5.50
C ASP A 403 18.44 3.47 -5.01
N TYR A 404 18.80 4.11 -3.90
CA TYR A 404 20.19 4.11 -3.40
C TYR A 404 20.31 3.31 -2.12
N ASP A 405 21.03 2.19 -2.18
CA ASP A 405 21.45 1.42 -1.01
C ASP A 405 22.55 2.21 -0.31
N PHE A 406 22.19 2.93 0.76
CA PHE A 406 23.15 3.78 1.49
C PHE A 406 24.03 2.98 2.45
N ILE A 407 23.73 1.69 2.67
CA ILE A 407 24.57 0.77 3.44
C ILE A 407 25.71 0.25 2.55
N ALA A 408 25.39 -0.18 1.33
CA ALA A 408 26.38 -0.65 0.36
C ALA A 408 27.01 0.46 -0.49
N GLY A 409 26.45 1.67 -0.44
CA GLY A 409 26.95 2.85 -1.16
C GLY A 409 26.75 2.79 -2.68
N LYS A 410 25.70 2.11 -3.17
CA LYS A 410 25.48 1.84 -4.59
C LYS A 410 23.99 1.97 -5.00
N PRO A 411 23.68 2.25 -6.27
CA PRO A 411 22.31 2.21 -6.76
C PRO A 411 21.77 0.77 -6.78
N SER A 412 20.45 0.65 -6.75
CA SER A 412 19.74 -0.61 -6.94
C SER A 412 20.06 -1.20 -8.33
N PRO A 413 20.13 -2.54 -8.44
CA PRO A 413 20.67 -3.17 -9.63
C PRO A 413 19.66 -3.26 -10.78
N LEU A 414 18.36 -3.16 -10.48
CA LEU A 414 17.27 -3.40 -11.42
C LEU A 414 16.38 -2.16 -11.56
N PRO A 415 15.81 -1.93 -12.75
CA PRO A 415 14.84 -0.85 -12.95
C PRO A 415 13.52 -1.17 -12.24
N TYR A 416 12.91 -0.15 -11.67
CA TYR A 416 11.59 -0.25 -11.01
C TYR A 416 10.68 0.88 -11.46
N VAL A 417 9.37 0.62 -11.57
CA VAL A 417 8.39 1.56 -12.11
C VAL A 417 8.29 2.86 -11.29
N THR A 418 8.80 2.86 -10.07
CA THR A 418 8.90 4.07 -9.23
C THR A 418 9.80 5.14 -9.85
N THR A 419 10.60 4.84 -10.89
CA THR A 419 11.33 5.85 -11.67
C THR A 419 10.45 6.95 -12.28
N TYR A 420 9.13 6.74 -12.39
CA TYR A 420 8.18 7.74 -12.87
C TYR A 420 7.61 8.64 -11.76
N TYR A 421 7.80 8.32 -10.47
CA TYR A 421 7.30 9.13 -9.36
C TYR A 421 7.88 10.57 -9.37
N PRO A 422 9.16 10.81 -9.74
CA PRO A 422 9.69 12.16 -9.88
C PRO A 422 8.97 13.02 -10.91
N LEU A 423 8.35 12.43 -11.94
CA LEU A 423 7.52 13.16 -12.90
C LEU A 423 6.17 13.51 -12.25
N TRP A 424 5.51 12.57 -11.56
CA TRP A 424 4.26 12.89 -10.85
C TRP A 424 4.44 13.97 -9.78
N ALA A 425 5.57 13.96 -9.09
CA ALA A 425 5.91 14.94 -8.06
C ALA A 425 6.31 16.31 -8.63
N GLY A 426 6.58 16.42 -9.94
CA GLY A 426 7.09 17.65 -10.56
C GLY A 426 8.54 17.99 -10.21
N LEU A 427 9.35 16.98 -9.88
CA LEU A 427 10.75 17.13 -9.46
C LEU A 427 11.73 17.07 -10.63
N ALA A 428 11.44 16.22 -11.62
CA ALA A 428 12.35 15.97 -12.73
C ALA A 428 12.53 17.22 -13.60
N SER A 429 13.75 17.47 -14.07
CA SER A 429 13.97 18.44 -15.16
C SER A 429 13.33 17.92 -16.46
N PRO A 430 13.05 18.79 -17.45
CA PRO A 430 12.58 18.36 -18.76
C PRO A 430 13.50 17.30 -19.42
N GLN A 431 14.81 17.41 -19.22
CA GLN A 431 15.80 16.46 -19.74
C GLN A 431 15.71 15.10 -19.03
N GLN A 432 15.59 15.09 -17.70
CA GLN A 432 15.38 13.87 -16.93
C GLN A 432 14.05 13.20 -17.31
N ALA A 433 12.99 13.98 -17.46
CA ALA A 433 11.67 13.48 -17.85
C ALA A 433 11.69 12.86 -19.26
N ALA A 434 12.36 13.50 -20.23
CA ALA A 434 12.53 12.95 -21.57
C ALA A 434 13.35 11.63 -21.55
N ALA A 435 14.39 11.55 -20.71
CA ALA A 435 15.19 10.35 -20.54
C ALA A 435 14.38 9.20 -19.91
N VAL A 436 13.63 9.46 -18.84
CA VAL A 436 12.73 8.48 -18.19
C VAL A 436 11.63 8.02 -19.16
N ARG A 437 11.03 8.94 -19.91
CA ARG A 437 10.06 8.61 -20.98
C ARG A 437 10.67 7.70 -22.04
N GLY A 438 11.95 7.85 -22.35
CA GLY A 438 12.71 6.95 -23.23
C GLY A 438 12.87 5.51 -22.71
N LYS A 439 12.44 5.22 -21.47
CA LYS A 439 12.54 3.90 -20.82
C LYS A 439 11.20 3.19 -20.67
N LEU A 440 10.15 3.69 -21.33
CA LEU A 440 8.83 3.05 -21.34
C LEU A 440 8.88 1.57 -21.75
N SER A 441 9.72 1.21 -22.73
CA SER A 441 9.86 -0.18 -23.20
C SER A 441 10.35 -1.18 -22.14
N VAL A 442 10.94 -0.70 -21.03
CA VAL A 442 11.33 -1.56 -19.90
C VAL A 442 10.10 -2.10 -19.18
N PHE A 443 9.08 -1.26 -18.97
CA PHE A 443 7.92 -1.56 -18.11
C PHE A 443 6.64 -1.79 -18.90
N GLU A 444 6.53 -1.19 -20.07
CA GLU A 444 5.31 -1.25 -20.86
C GLU A 444 5.09 -2.66 -21.42
N ARG A 445 3.89 -3.17 -21.19
CA ARG A 445 3.38 -4.44 -21.71
C ARG A 445 2.06 -4.21 -22.42
N LYS A 446 1.36 -5.29 -22.78
CA LYS A 446 0.05 -5.21 -23.44
C LYS A 446 -0.98 -4.48 -22.56
N GLY A 447 -1.02 -4.79 -21.27
CA GLY A 447 -2.04 -4.33 -20.33
C GLY A 447 -1.73 -3.03 -19.58
N GLY A 448 -0.56 -2.42 -19.78
CA GLY A 448 -0.13 -1.25 -19.01
C GLY A 448 1.34 -1.35 -18.64
N LEU A 449 1.71 -0.82 -17.48
CA LEU A 449 3.07 -0.87 -16.94
C LEU A 449 3.19 -1.98 -15.89
N SER A 450 4.15 -2.89 -16.06
CA SER A 450 4.61 -3.82 -15.04
C SER A 450 5.50 -3.12 -14.01
N MET A 451 5.64 -3.71 -12.83
CA MET A 451 6.48 -3.17 -11.74
C MET A 451 7.97 -3.10 -12.11
N ASP A 452 8.47 -4.11 -12.81
CA ASP A 452 9.85 -4.22 -13.30
C ASP A 452 9.88 -5.05 -14.60
N ASN A 453 11.07 -5.50 -15.00
CA ASN A 453 11.31 -6.41 -16.12
C ASN A 453 11.94 -7.74 -15.67
N HIS A 454 11.69 -8.16 -14.42
CA HIS A 454 12.26 -9.36 -13.84
C HIS A 454 11.21 -10.17 -13.08
N ALA A 455 10.80 -11.30 -13.66
CA ALA A 455 9.78 -12.18 -13.08
C ALA A 455 10.29 -13.00 -11.87
N ALA A 456 10.43 -12.34 -10.71
CA ALA A 456 10.87 -12.96 -9.46
C ALA A 456 9.77 -13.76 -8.73
N GLY A 457 8.54 -13.79 -9.26
CA GLY A 457 7.41 -14.52 -8.65
C GLY A 457 6.78 -13.84 -7.43
N VAL A 458 7.13 -12.59 -7.17
CA VAL A 458 6.58 -11.75 -6.09
C VAL A 458 5.42 -10.88 -6.61
N GLN A 459 4.51 -10.48 -5.72
CA GLN A 459 3.31 -9.73 -6.16
C GLN A 459 3.60 -8.32 -6.70
N TRP A 460 4.63 -7.64 -6.16
CA TRP A 460 5.08 -6.33 -6.64
C TRP A 460 6.29 -6.45 -7.58
N GLY A 461 6.21 -7.37 -8.55
CA GLY A 461 7.20 -7.61 -9.61
C GLY A 461 6.53 -8.07 -10.92
N GLU A 462 7.29 -8.24 -11.99
CA GLU A 462 6.78 -8.76 -13.27
C GLU A 462 6.13 -10.16 -13.08
N PRO A 463 4.98 -10.48 -13.73
CA PRO A 463 4.25 -9.75 -14.77
C PRO A 463 3.19 -8.77 -14.27
N PHE A 464 3.16 -8.47 -12.97
CA PHE A 464 2.05 -7.74 -12.38
C PHE A 464 2.21 -6.22 -12.51
N GLY A 465 1.07 -5.55 -12.60
CA GLY A 465 0.95 -4.11 -12.57
C GLY A 465 -0.26 -3.71 -11.74
N TRP A 466 -0.16 -2.52 -11.17
CA TRP A 466 -1.05 -2.04 -10.13
C TRP A 466 -1.60 -0.69 -10.53
N ALA A 467 -2.86 -0.43 -10.16
CA ALA A 467 -3.53 0.84 -10.47
C ALA A 467 -2.75 2.07 -9.93
N PRO A 468 -2.26 2.08 -8.68
CA PRO A 468 -1.45 3.19 -8.16
C PRO A 468 -0.25 3.56 -9.05
N THR A 469 0.59 2.58 -9.38
CA THR A 469 1.85 2.83 -10.10
C THR A 469 1.61 3.18 -11.55
N ASN A 470 0.59 2.60 -12.18
CA ASN A 470 0.15 3.01 -13.51
C ASN A 470 -0.36 4.46 -13.49
N TRP A 471 -1.21 4.83 -12.53
CA TRP A 471 -1.72 6.20 -12.43
C TRP A 471 -0.60 7.23 -12.24
N LEU A 472 0.29 7.02 -11.27
CA LEU A 472 1.37 7.98 -11.00
C LEU A 472 2.28 8.15 -12.21
N ALA A 473 2.64 7.05 -12.90
CA ALA A 473 3.44 7.13 -14.11
C ALA A 473 2.71 7.86 -15.25
N ILE A 474 1.44 7.51 -15.52
CA ILE A 474 0.62 8.11 -16.57
C ILE A 474 0.41 9.60 -16.32
N LYS A 475 0.03 9.96 -15.10
CA LYS A 475 -0.19 11.36 -14.69
C LYS A 475 1.11 12.16 -14.75
N GLY A 476 2.23 11.60 -14.31
CA GLY A 476 3.54 12.24 -14.43
C GLY A 476 3.96 12.46 -15.89
N LEU A 477 3.73 11.49 -16.77
CA LEU A 477 3.99 11.65 -18.21
C LEU A 477 3.11 12.75 -18.82
N ASP A 478 1.83 12.78 -18.46
CA ASP A 478 0.88 13.79 -18.92
C ASP A 478 1.27 15.21 -18.48
N ASP A 479 1.65 15.37 -17.20
CA ASP A 479 2.08 16.65 -16.62
C ASP A 479 3.33 17.22 -17.28
N TYR A 480 4.20 16.35 -17.82
CA TYR A 480 5.40 16.74 -18.56
C TYR A 480 5.16 16.90 -20.06
N GLY A 481 3.91 16.83 -20.52
CA GLY A 481 3.53 17.05 -21.92
C GLY A 481 3.63 15.82 -22.81
N PHE A 482 3.92 14.63 -22.27
CA PHE A 482 3.95 13.38 -23.03
C PHE A 482 2.55 12.77 -23.18
N HIS A 483 1.60 13.59 -23.63
CA HIS A 483 0.17 13.27 -23.65
C HIS A 483 -0.19 12.01 -24.47
N ASP A 484 0.52 11.77 -25.58
CA ASP A 484 0.28 10.58 -26.41
C ASP A 484 0.69 9.29 -25.70
N ASP A 485 1.81 9.31 -24.98
CA ASP A 485 2.25 8.17 -24.17
C ASP A 485 1.31 7.95 -22.99
N ALA A 486 0.90 9.02 -22.31
CA ALA A 486 -0.06 8.97 -21.21
C ALA A 486 -1.41 8.38 -21.66
N ARG A 487 -2.01 8.88 -22.76
CA ARG A 487 -3.27 8.34 -23.31
C ARG A 487 -3.15 6.89 -23.76
N ARG A 488 -2.03 6.53 -24.39
CA ARG A 488 -1.78 5.15 -24.83
C ARG A 488 -1.71 4.18 -23.65
N LEU A 489 -1.00 4.54 -22.59
CA LEU A 489 -0.90 3.72 -21.37
C LEU A 489 -2.23 3.68 -20.60
N ALA A 490 -2.94 4.80 -20.52
CA ALA A 490 -4.28 4.87 -19.93
C ALA A 490 -5.26 3.93 -20.64
N GLY A 491 -5.27 3.94 -21.98
CA GLY A 491 -6.11 3.06 -22.77
C GLY A 491 -5.78 1.57 -22.56
N LYS A 492 -4.49 1.22 -22.44
CA LYS A 492 -4.06 -0.17 -22.15
C LYS A 492 -4.55 -0.66 -20.79
N PHE A 493 -4.37 0.14 -19.75
CA PHE A 493 -4.77 -0.26 -18.40
C PHE A 493 -6.30 -0.27 -18.25
N ALA A 494 -7.01 0.73 -18.78
CA ALA A 494 -8.48 0.75 -18.80
C ALA A 494 -9.05 -0.48 -19.53
N THR A 495 -8.51 -0.83 -20.70
CA THR A 495 -8.92 -2.03 -21.45
C THR A 495 -8.68 -3.31 -20.63
N THR A 496 -7.61 -3.37 -19.86
CA THR A 496 -7.31 -4.52 -18.99
C THR A 496 -8.32 -4.67 -17.86
N VAL A 497 -8.77 -3.56 -17.28
CA VAL A 497 -9.84 -3.55 -16.27
C VAL A 497 -11.17 -3.96 -16.89
N ASP A 498 -11.53 -3.42 -18.05
CA ASP A 498 -12.76 -3.77 -18.78
C ASP A 498 -12.79 -5.25 -19.16
N GLN A 499 -11.66 -5.81 -19.58
CA GLN A 499 -11.53 -7.23 -19.88
C GLN A 499 -11.72 -8.08 -18.62
N GLY A 500 -11.08 -7.71 -17.50
CA GLY A 500 -11.25 -8.43 -16.23
C GLY A 500 -12.72 -8.48 -15.78
N LEU A 501 -13.42 -7.35 -15.85
CA LEU A 501 -14.84 -7.29 -15.51
C LEU A 501 -15.69 -8.13 -16.47
N ALA A 502 -15.38 -8.12 -17.76
CA ALA A 502 -16.13 -8.91 -18.74
C ALA A 502 -15.92 -10.42 -18.56
N ASP A 503 -14.72 -10.83 -18.14
CA ASP A 503 -14.37 -12.25 -17.97
C ASP A 503 -15.07 -12.89 -16.77
N ASP A 504 -15.14 -12.20 -15.62
CA ASP A 504 -15.65 -12.81 -14.38
C ASP A 504 -16.65 -11.95 -13.57
N GLY A 505 -17.01 -10.77 -14.08
CA GLY A 505 -17.97 -9.86 -13.43
C GLY A 505 -17.37 -9.02 -12.29
N THR A 506 -16.05 -9.00 -12.11
CA THR A 506 -15.40 -8.30 -11.00
C THR A 506 -14.23 -7.40 -11.40
N ILE A 507 -13.97 -6.36 -10.59
CA ILE A 507 -12.73 -5.58 -10.64
C ILE A 507 -11.78 -6.13 -9.56
N ARG A 508 -10.48 -6.15 -9.85
CA ARG A 508 -9.45 -6.81 -9.03
C ARG A 508 -8.43 -5.81 -8.46
N GLU A 509 -7.71 -6.27 -7.44
CA GLU A 509 -6.58 -5.58 -6.80
C GLU A 509 -5.44 -5.30 -7.79
N LYS A 510 -5.02 -6.34 -8.51
CA LYS A 510 -3.87 -6.32 -9.42
C LYS A 510 -4.12 -7.12 -10.69
N TYR A 511 -3.34 -6.85 -11.72
CA TYR A 511 -3.54 -7.40 -13.06
C TYR A 511 -2.22 -7.87 -13.67
N ASN A 512 -2.31 -8.85 -14.57
CA ASN A 512 -1.18 -9.33 -15.34
C ASN A 512 -0.99 -8.45 -16.58
N MET A 513 0.06 -7.64 -16.58
CA MET A 513 0.32 -6.65 -17.64
C MET A 513 0.79 -7.30 -18.94
N VAL A 514 1.45 -8.46 -18.85
CA VAL A 514 1.91 -9.21 -20.03
C VAL A 514 0.72 -9.75 -20.81
N LEU A 515 -0.25 -10.36 -20.11
CA LEU A 515 -1.44 -10.93 -20.74
C LEU A 515 -2.54 -9.89 -21.01
N GLY A 516 -2.59 -8.82 -20.20
CA GLY A 516 -3.65 -7.81 -20.23
C GLY A 516 -4.96 -8.36 -19.69
N ASN A 517 -4.91 -9.07 -18.56
CA ASN A 517 -6.08 -9.67 -17.91
C ASN A 517 -5.88 -9.77 -16.38
N ALA A 518 -6.84 -10.41 -15.70
CA ALA A 518 -6.81 -10.64 -14.25
C ALA A 518 -6.14 -11.97 -13.82
N ASP A 519 -5.43 -12.69 -14.71
CA ASP A 519 -4.75 -13.96 -14.38
C ASP A 519 -3.49 -13.72 -13.55
N VAL A 520 -3.67 -13.76 -12.22
CA VAL A 520 -2.63 -13.48 -11.23
C VAL A 520 -2.30 -14.75 -10.47
N LYS A 521 -1.05 -15.21 -10.61
CA LYS A 521 -0.48 -16.35 -9.89
C LYS A 521 0.84 -15.92 -9.24
N VAL A 522 0.78 -15.60 -7.95
CA VAL A 522 1.97 -15.19 -7.18
C VAL A 522 2.62 -16.42 -6.53
N MET A 523 3.95 -16.46 -6.49
CA MET A 523 4.70 -17.48 -5.76
C MET A 523 4.94 -17.06 -4.30
N ALA A 524 4.99 -15.74 -4.03
CA ALA A 524 5.10 -15.16 -2.70
C ALA A 524 4.28 -13.87 -2.56
N GLY A 525 3.64 -13.69 -1.40
CA GLY A 525 2.65 -12.64 -1.12
C GLY A 525 1.24 -13.20 -0.93
N TYR A 526 0.22 -12.34 -0.95
CA TYR A 526 -1.18 -12.78 -0.84
C TYR A 526 -1.59 -13.59 -2.08
N SER A 527 -1.95 -14.86 -1.87
CA SER A 527 -2.31 -15.79 -2.96
C SER A 527 -3.68 -15.51 -3.59
N GLU A 528 -4.55 -14.75 -2.91
CA GLU A 528 -5.86 -14.36 -3.42
C GLU A 528 -5.80 -12.99 -4.12
N ASN A 529 -6.33 -12.89 -5.35
CA ASN A 529 -6.53 -11.61 -6.03
C ASN A 529 -7.87 -10.99 -5.59
N VAL A 530 -7.80 -9.97 -4.73
CA VAL A 530 -8.97 -9.43 -4.01
C VAL A 530 -9.96 -8.72 -4.96
N VAL A 531 -11.26 -8.92 -4.72
CA VAL A 531 -12.37 -8.38 -5.52
C VAL A 531 -12.84 -7.00 -5.00
N GLY A 532 -13.27 -6.15 -5.93
CA GLY A 532 -13.95 -4.87 -5.69
C GLY A 532 -13.05 -3.64 -5.65
N PHE A 533 -11.77 -3.77 -5.97
CA PHE A 533 -10.73 -2.97 -5.33
C PHE A 533 -10.78 -1.44 -5.58
N GLY A 534 -10.79 -0.66 -4.50
CA GLY A 534 -11.05 0.77 -4.44
C GLY A 534 -10.04 1.63 -5.21
N TRP A 535 -8.73 1.34 -5.16
CA TRP A 535 -7.78 2.07 -6.00
C TRP A 535 -8.02 1.82 -7.49
N THR A 536 -8.57 0.66 -7.88
CA THR A 536 -8.69 0.28 -9.29
C THR A 536 -9.87 1.02 -9.84
N ASN A 537 -10.95 1.05 -9.06
CA ASN A 537 -12.13 1.87 -9.31
C ASN A 537 -11.72 3.35 -9.49
N GLY A 538 -10.98 3.90 -8.54
CA GLY A 538 -10.61 5.32 -8.57
C GLY A 538 -9.69 5.68 -9.72
N VAL A 539 -8.64 4.90 -9.94
CA VAL A 539 -7.72 5.11 -11.07
C VAL A 539 -8.43 4.95 -12.41
N TYR A 540 -9.29 3.94 -12.57
CA TYR A 540 -10.05 3.75 -13.81
C TYR A 540 -10.84 5.01 -14.18
N LEU A 541 -11.54 5.63 -13.22
CA LEU A 541 -12.26 6.88 -13.46
C LEU A 541 -11.33 8.02 -13.91
N LYS A 542 -10.16 8.15 -13.28
CA LYS A 542 -9.17 9.18 -13.65
C LYS A 542 -8.54 8.94 -15.03
N LEU A 543 -8.32 7.69 -15.41
CA LEU A 543 -7.83 7.36 -16.75
C LEU A 543 -8.87 7.73 -17.82
N HIS A 544 -10.16 7.51 -17.56
CA HIS A 544 -11.22 7.92 -18.48
C HIS A 544 -11.37 9.44 -18.61
N GLU A 545 -11.19 10.22 -17.54
CA GLU A 545 -11.13 11.69 -17.67
C GLU A 545 -10.01 12.16 -18.61
N LEU A 546 -8.85 11.49 -18.55
CA LEU A 546 -7.70 11.76 -19.42
C LEU A 546 -7.97 11.33 -20.87
N LEU A 547 -8.60 10.18 -21.09
CA LEU A 547 -8.97 9.66 -22.42
C LEU A 547 -10.06 10.51 -23.09
N ASP A 548 -11.04 11.01 -22.32
CA ASP A 548 -12.12 11.88 -22.80
C ASP A 548 -11.65 13.30 -23.14
N GLY A 549 -10.39 13.65 -22.83
CA GLY A 549 -9.87 15.02 -22.95
C GLY A 549 -10.50 16.00 -21.94
N LYS A 550 -11.09 15.50 -20.86
CA LYS A 550 -11.75 16.29 -19.80
C LYS A 550 -10.82 16.68 -18.66
N ALA A 551 -9.51 16.41 -18.76
CA ALA A 551 -8.54 16.88 -17.78
C ALA A 551 -8.69 18.41 -17.61
N LYS A 552 -9.09 18.85 -16.40
CA LYS A 552 -9.22 20.27 -16.04
C LYS A 552 -7.95 20.98 -16.52
N LYS A 553 -8.11 22.06 -17.29
CA LYS A 553 -7.02 22.98 -17.61
C LYS A 553 -6.38 23.42 -16.29
N THR A 554 -5.23 22.84 -15.95
CA THR A 554 -4.36 23.35 -14.90
C THR A 554 -4.00 24.79 -15.28
N ALA A 555 -4.20 25.73 -14.36
CA ALA A 555 -3.71 27.08 -14.56
C ALA A 555 -2.21 27.00 -14.85
N PRO A 556 -1.69 27.70 -15.88
CA PRO A 556 -0.29 27.62 -16.23
C PRO A 556 0.55 28.03 -15.02
N ALA A 557 1.63 27.27 -14.77
CA ALA A 557 2.66 27.66 -13.84
C ALA A 557 3.03 29.12 -14.13
N LYS A 558 2.80 30.00 -13.16
CA LYS A 558 3.21 31.40 -13.28
C LYS A 558 4.71 31.39 -13.44
N THR A 559 5.16 31.71 -14.64
CA THR A 559 6.57 32.02 -14.91
C THR A 559 6.95 33.17 -13.99
N GLU A 560 7.86 32.90 -13.06
CA GLU A 560 8.55 33.94 -12.32
C GLU A 560 9.25 34.84 -13.33
N LYS A 561 8.76 36.08 -13.45
CA LYS A 561 9.55 37.16 -14.03
C LYS A 561 10.49 37.61 -12.92
N THR A 562 11.77 37.30 -13.08
CA THR A 562 12.85 37.87 -12.29
C THR A 562 12.87 39.39 -12.48
N PRO A 563 13.05 40.19 -11.42
CA PRO A 563 13.31 41.63 -11.53
C PRO A 563 14.54 41.97 -12.38
#